data_AF-A0A3D4THP0-F1
#
_entry.id   AF-A0A3D4THP0-F1
#
_cell.length_a   1.000
_cell.length_b   1.000
_cell.length_c   1.000
_cell.angle_alpha   90.00
_cell.angle_beta   90.00
_cell.angle_gamma   90.00
#
_symmetry.space_group_name_H-M   'P 1'
#
loop_
_entity.id
_entity.type
_entity.pdbx_description
1 polymer ?
#
loop_
_entity_poly.entity_id
_entity_poly.type
_entity_poly.pdbx_seq_one_letter_code
_entity_poly.pdbx_strand_id
1 'polypeptide(L)'
;LAPRDARVRAAAARLLPASRRCFDDNLRQNRVQAGGACLQAWQTLSPTAAGLPSARLRLAQRWLAIGSERLGNGDLAFAAHAAEQARLLQPDLAELPAFEDRLRRAGGELRSR
;
A
#
# COMPACT_ATOMS: atom_id res chain seq x y z
N LEU A 1 11.55 -15.21 -23.36
CA LEU A 1 12.76 -15.16 -22.51
C LEU A 1 12.54 -16.04 -21.29
N ALA A 2 13.47 -16.94 -20.97
CA ALA A 2 13.33 -17.79 -19.78
C ALA A 2 13.66 -16.99 -18.50
N PRO A 3 12.93 -17.16 -17.38
CA PRO A 3 13.21 -16.45 -16.12
C PRO A 3 14.62 -16.66 -15.56
N ARG A 4 15.30 -17.74 -15.95
CA ARG A 4 16.67 -18.08 -15.54
C ARG A 4 17.74 -17.57 -16.52
N ASP A 5 17.33 -16.93 -17.61
CA ASP A 5 18.24 -16.31 -18.57
C ASP A 5 19.16 -15.30 -17.85
N ALA A 6 20.46 -15.33 -18.17
CA ALA A 6 21.46 -14.48 -17.54
C ALA A 6 21.15 -12.98 -17.69
N ARG A 7 20.55 -12.56 -18.81
CA ARG A 7 20.14 -11.17 -19.04
C ARG A 7 18.97 -10.79 -18.14
N VAL A 8 18.00 -11.68 -17.95
CA VAL A 8 16.87 -11.49 -17.05
C VAL A 8 17.35 -11.37 -15.60
N ARG A 9 18.29 -12.23 -15.18
CA ARG A 9 18.91 -12.13 -13.83
C ARG A 9 19.67 -10.83 -13.63
N ALA A 10 20.46 -10.40 -14.62
CA ALA A 10 21.23 -9.17 -14.54
C ALA A 10 20.34 -7.91 -14.53
N ALA A 11 19.22 -7.93 -15.25
CA ALA A 11 18.21 -6.88 -15.19
C ALA A 11 17.54 -6.85 -13.80
N ALA A 12 17.12 -8.01 -13.29
CA ALA A 12 16.49 -8.11 -11.97
C ALA A 12 17.40 -7.62 -10.84
N ALA A 13 18.70 -7.94 -10.89
CA ALA A 13 19.69 -7.49 -9.91
C ALA A 13 19.83 -5.96 -9.84
N ARG A 14 19.65 -5.25 -10.96
CA ARG A 14 19.69 -3.77 -11.01
C ARG A 14 18.36 -3.15 -10.58
N LEU A 15 17.24 -3.76 -10.98
CA LEU A 15 15.92 -3.22 -10.71
C LEU A 15 15.51 -3.38 -9.24
N LEU A 16 15.97 -4.44 -8.56
CA LEU A 16 15.60 -4.68 -7.16
C LEU A 16 15.94 -3.51 -6.21
N PRO A 17 17.18 -2.99 -6.15
CA PRO A 17 17.48 -1.82 -5.32
C PRO A 17 16.74 -0.55 -5.78
N ALA A 18 16.49 -0.39 -7.08
CA ALA A 18 15.71 0.73 -7.60
C ALA A 18 14.24 0.70 -7.15
N SER A 19 13.60 -0.47 -7.18
CA SER A 19 12.22 -0.65 -6.69
C SER A 19 12.10 -0.37 -5.20
N ARG A 20 13.09 -0.78 -4.39
CA ARG A 20 13.15 -0.46 -2.95
C ARG A 20 13.23 1.05 -2.71
N ARG A 21 14.15 1.73 -3.40
CA ARG A 21 14.29 3.19 -3.29
C ARG A 21 13.02 3.92 -3.74
N CYS A 22 12.44 3.49 -4.86
CA CYS A 22 11.17 4.03 -5.33
C CYS A 22 10.05 3.91 -4.29
N PHE A 23 9.94 2.74 -3.63
CA PHE A 23 8.97 2.52 -2.57
C PHE A 23 9.18 3.51 -1.43
N ASP A 24 10.40 3.60 -0.90
CA ASP A 24 10.70 4.48 0.24
C ASP A 24 10.47 5.96 -0.10
N ASP A 25 10.86 6.40 -1.30
CA ASP A 25 10.70 7.78 -1.75
C ASP A 25 9.21 8.15 -1.92
N ASN A 26 8.39 7.28 -2.52
CA ASN A 26 6.95 7.52 -2.64
C ASN A 26 6.24 7.49 -1.29
N LEU A 27 6.64 6.61 -0.39
CA LEU A 27 6.04 6.51 0.94
C LEU A 27 6.29 7.78 1.77
N ARG A 28 7.53 8.32 1.72
CA ARG A 28 7.88 9.62 2.31
C ARG A 28 7.00 10.75 1.78
N GLN A 29 6.70 10.72 0.48
CA GLN A 29 5.90 11.74 -0.21
C GLN A 29 4.38 11.51 -0.13
N ASN A 30 3.88 10.58 0.70
CA ASN A 30 2.45 10.23 0.78
C ASN A 30 1.85 9.69 -0.54
N ARG A 31 2.66 9.25 -1.49
CA ARG A 31 2.20 8.74 -2.81
C ARG A 31 1.90 7.25 -2.73
N VAL A 32 0.84 6.89 -2.00
CA VAL A 32 0.52 5.50 -1.66
C VAL A 32 0.24 4.60 -2.86
N GLN A 33 -0.39 5.10 -3.93
CA GLN A 33 -0.59 4.32 -5.16
C GLN A 33 0.74 3.99 -5.83
N ALA A 34 1.60 5.00 -6.03
CA ALA A 34 2.91 4.81 -6.65
C ALA A 34 3.84 3.95 -5.76
N GLY A 35 3.76 4.11 -4.44
CA GLY A 35 4.40 3.23 -3.47
C GLY A 35 3.96 1.78 -3.64
N GLY A 36 2.66 1.51 -3.79
CA GLY A 36 2.11 0.19 -4.06
C GLY A 36 2.68 -0.44 -5.35
N ALA A 37 2.74 0.33 -6.43
CA ALA A 37 3.33 -0.14 -7.69
C ALA A 37 4.81 -0.53 -7.52
N CYS A 38 5.59 0.26 -6.78
CA CYS A 38 7.00 -0.05 -6.51
C CYS A 38 7.19 -1.24 -5.56
N LEU A 39 6.28 -1.44 -4.58
CA LEU A 39 6.26 -2.65 -3.74
C LEU A 39 5.93 -3.90 -4.57
N GLN A 40 4.96 -3.82 -5.46
CA GLN A 40 4.63 -4.92 -6.37
C GLN A 40 5.84 -5.31 -7.23
N ALA A 41 6.52 -4.33 -7.83
CA ALA A 41 7.74 -4.56 -8.60
C ALA A 41 8.83 -5.22 -7.76
N TRP A 42 9.04 -4.76 -6.52
CA TRP A 42 9.97 -5.42 -5.59
C TRP A 42 9.56 -6.88 -5.34
N GLN A 43 8.29 -7.15 -5.01
CA GLN A 43 7.81 -8.52 -4.76
C GLN A 43 7.97 -9.43 -5.99
N THR A 44 7.75 -8.93 -7.20
CA THR A 44 7.99 -9.71 -8.44
C THR A 44 9.47 -10.06 -8.62
N LEU A 45 10.37 -9.13 -8.31
CA LEU A 45 11.82 -9.31 -8.48
C LEU A 45 12.45 -10.19 -7.38
N SER A 46 11.87 -10.19 -6.18
CA SER A 46 12.39 -10.93 -5.03
C SER A 46 11.26 -11.33 -4.07
N PRO A 47 10.46 -12.35 -4.42
CA PRO A 47 9.22 -12.70 -3.72
C PRO A 47 9.43 -13.18 -2.28
N THR A 48 10.63 -13.64 -1.94
CA THR A 48 11.02 -14.11 -0.61
C THR A 48 11.92 -13.13 0.14
N ALA A 49 12.05 -11.88 -0.33
CA ALA A 49 12.85 -10.88 0.36
C ALA A 49 12.31 -10.63 1.78
N ALA A 50 13.19 -10.76 2.78
CA ALA A 50 12.86 -10.59 4.19
C ALA A 50 12.25 -9.21 4.54
N GLY A 51 12.48 -8.19 3.70
CA GLY A 51 11.90 -6.84 3.88
C GLY A 51 10.47 -6.67 3.36
N LEU A 52 9.88 -7.64 2.66
CA LEU A 52 8.53 -7.50 2.11
C LEU A 52 7.44 -7.39 3.19
N PRO A 53 7.45 -8.18 4.28
CA PRO A 53 6.44 -8.05 5.34
C PRO A 53 6.43 -6.65 5.96
N SER A 54 7.61 -6.10 6.29
CA SER A 54 7.69 -4.74 6.87
C SER A 54 7.30 -3.65 5.86
N ALA A 55 7.59 -3.83 4.56
CA ALA A 55 7.15 -2.90 3.53
C ALA A 55 5.62 -2.89 3.33
N ARG A 56 4.98 -4.07 3.34
CA ARG A 56 3.50 -4.17 3.28
C ARG A 56 2.85 -3.50 4.48
N LEU A 57 3.35 -3.79 5.70
CA LEU A 57 2.87 -3.15 6.93
C LEU A 57 2.96 -1.63 6.85
N ARG A 58 4.13 -1.09 6.48
CA ARG A 58 4.34 0.36 6.34
C ARG A 58 3.39 0.99 5.31
N LEU A 59 3.15 0.32 4.18
CA LEU A 59 2.24 0.82 3.17
C LEU A 59 0.78 0.78 3.64
N ALA A 60 0.36 -0.29 4.32
CA ALA A 60 -0.99 -0.41 4.89
C ALA A 60 -1.26 0.69 5.93
N GLN A 61 -0.31 0.91 6.84
CA GLN A 61 -0.37 2.00 7.83
C GLN A 61 -0.47 3.36 7.14
N ARG A 62 0.30 3.60 6.07
CA ARG A 62 0.25 4.86 5.34
C ARG A 62 -1.08 5.08 4.62
N TRP A 63 -1.65 4.04 4.02
CA TRP A 63 -3.00 4.10 3.46
C TRP A 63 -4.01 4.52 4.53
N LEU A 64 -3.99 3.90 5.71
CA LEU A 64 -4.93 4.26 6.79
C LEU A 64 -4.73 5.69 7.32
N ALA A 65 -3.49 6.16 7.43
CA ALA A 65 -3.22 7.52 7.87
C ALA A 65 -3.84 8.56 6.92
N ILE A 66 -3.57 8.42 5.61
CA ILE A 66 -4.12 9.33 4.59
C ILE A 66 -5.64 9.14 4.47
N GLY A 67 -6.12 7.90 4.52
CA GLY A 67 -7.54 7.58 4.52
C GLY A 67 -8.29 8.23 5.69
N SER A 68 -7.69 8.28 6.87
CA SER A 68 -8.26 8.94 8.05
C SER A 68 -8.35 10.45 7.89
N GLU A 69 -7.31 11.08 7.32
CA GLU A 69 -7.34 12.51 6.99
C GLU A 69 -8.44 12.82 5.95
N ARG A 70 -8.51 12.02 4.89
CA ARG A 70 -9.50 12.16 3.80
C ARG A 70 -10.93 11.95 4.29
N LEU A 71 -11.14 10.96 5.15
CA LEU A 71 -12.42 10.73 5.83
C LEU A 71 -12.85 11.94 6.65
N GLY A 72 -11.94 12.54 7.42
CA GLY A 72 -12.21 13.76 8.19
C GLY A 72 -12.61 14.95 7.33
N ASN A 73 -12.13 14.99 6.09
CA ASN A 73 -12.47 16.02 5.09
C ASN A 73 -13.70 15.65 4.22
N GLY A 74 -14.37 14.53 4.51
CA GLY A 74 -15.57 14.08 3.80
C GLY A 74 -15.32 13.28 2.52
N ASP A 75 -14.07 12.96 2.18
CA ASP A 75 -13.74 12.13 1.02
C ASP A 75 -13.89 10.63 1.37
N LEU A 76 -15.15 10.19 1.37
CA LEU A 76 -15.54 8.81 1.66
C LEU A 76 -15.02 7.81 0.63
N ALA A 77 -14.92 8.24 -0.64
CA ALA A 77 -14.47 7.37 -1.73
C ALA A 77 -12.99 7.00 -1.55
N PHE A 78 -12.13 7.98 -1.29
CA PHE A 78 -10.72 7.71 -1.01
C PHE A 78 -10.57 6.90 0.29
N ALA A 79 -11.31 7.27 1.35
CA ALA A 79 -11.24 6.57 2.62
C ALA A 79 -11.63 5.09 2.50
N ALA A 80 -12.66 4.77 1.72
CA ALA A 80 -13.06 3.39 1.42
C ALA A 80 -11.97 2.62 0.66
N HIS A 81 -11.39 3.24 -0.36
CA HIS A 81 -10.30 2.63 -1.10
C HIS A 81 -9.05 2.40 -0.22
N ALA A 82 -8.75 3.33 0.69
CA ALA A 82 -7.66 3.17 1.64
C ALA A 82 -7.87 1.98 2.58
N ALA A 83 -9.09 1.75 3.07
CA ALA A 83 -9.41 0.56 3.89
C ALA A 83 -9.18 -0.74 3.10
N GLU A 84 -9.67 -0.79 1.85
CA GLU A 84 -9.48 -1.93 0.97
C GLU A 84 -7.99 -2.25 0.75
N GLN A 85 -7.19 -1.24 0.39
CA GLN A 85 -5.75 -1.42 0.18
C GLN A 85 -5.03 -1.86 1.45
N ALA A 86 -5.36 -1.27 2.60
CA ALA A 86 -4.80 -1.68 3.88
C ALA A 86 -5.14 -3.14 4.23
N ARG A 87 -6.39 -3.57 4.00
CA ARG A 87 -6.82 -4.96 4.22
C ARG A 87 -6.08 -5.95 3.32
N LEU A 88 -5.89 -5.62 2.05
CA LEU A 88 -5.16 -6.47 1.10
C LEU A 88 -3.68 -6.61 1.46
N LEU A 89 -3.08 -5.55 2.00
CA LEU A 89 -1.66 -5.53 2.37
C LEU A 89 -1.38 -6.19 3.71
N GLN A 90 -2.24 -5.93 4.71
CA GLN A 90 -2.09 -6.36 6.08
C GLN A 90 -3.48 -6.60 6.73
N PRO A 91 -4.06 -7.81 6.58
CA PRO A 91 -5.40 -8.11 7.09
C PRO A 91 -5.55 -7.98 8.61
N ASP A 92 -4.47 -8.21 9.35
CA ASP A 92 -4.34 -8.18 10.82
C ASP A 92 -3.83 -6.81 11.34
N LEU A 93 -3.89 -5.76 10.52
CA LEU A 93 -3.52 -4.41 10.94
C LEU A 93 -4.45 -3.92 12.06
N ALA A 94 -3.88 -3.65 13.23
CA ALA A 94 -4.64 -3.38 14.46
C ALA A 94 -5.61 -2.19 14.34
N GLU A 95 -5.25 -1.18 13.57
CA GLU A 95 -6.03 0.06 13.39
C GLU A 95 -7.16 -0.07 12.37
N LEU A 96 -7.14 -1.13 11.54
CA LEU A 96 -8.07 -1.32 10.42
C LEU A 96 -9.55 -1.41 10.87
N PRO A 97 -9.92 -2.23 11.90
CA PRO A 97 -11.32 -2.33 12.32
C PRO A 97 -11.91 -0.98 12.79
N ALA A 98 -11.14 -0.23 13.58
CA ALA A 98 -11.57 1.07 14.08
C ALA A 98 -11.75 2.10 12.94
N PHE A 99 -10.89 2.06 11.92
CA PHE A 99 -11.04 2.91 10.74
C PHE A 99 -12.30 2.56 9.93
N GLU A 100 -12.56 1.27 9.71
CA GLU A 100 -13.73 0.78 8.97
C GLU A 100 -15.05 1.14 9.66
N ASP A 101 -15.08 1.09 11.00
CA ASP A 101 -16.24 1.53 11.78
C ASP A 101 -16.54 3.02 11.58
N ARG A 102 -15.51 3.87 11.57
CA ARG A 102 -15.69 5.31 11.30
C ARG A 102 -16.22 5.53 9.88
N LEU A 103 -15.69 4.82 8.89
CA LEU A 103 -16.12 4.91 7.51
C LEU A 103 -17.60 4.52 7.35
N ARG A 104 -18.03 3.42 7.98
CA ARG A 104 -19.44 2.99 7.96
C ARG A 104 -20.38 4.03 8.56
N ARG A 105 -20.01 4.64 9.69
CA ARG A 105 -20.81 5.70 10.33
C ARG A 105 -20.95 6.92 9.41
N ALA A 106 -19.84 7.44 8.89
CA ALA A 106 -19.85 8.62 8.02
C ALA A 106 -20.65 8.39 6.72
N GLY A 107 -20.57 7.19 6.13
CA GLY A 107 -21.39 6.83 4.96
C GLY A 107 -22.88 6.64 5.28
N GLY A 108 -23.24 6.31 6.52
CA GLY A 108 -24.62 6.30 6.99
C GLY A 108 -25.18 7.72 7.09
N GLU A 109 -24.42 8.63 7.69
CA GLU A 109 -24.79 10.05 7.87
C GLU A 109 -25.05 10.77 6.55
N LEU A 110 -24.26 10.48 5.50
CA LEU A 110 -24.47 11.07 4.17
C LEU A 110 -25.80 10.62 3.53
N ARG A 111 -26.23 9.38 3.77
CA ARG A 111 -27.48 8.82 3.19
C ARG A 111 -28.74 9.29 3.90
N SER A 112 -28.63 9.76 5.13
CA SER A 112 -29.72 10.32 5.91
C SER A 112 -29.95 11.82 5.69
N ARG A 113 -29.12 12.47 4.87
CA ARG A 113 -29.25 13.88 4.47
C ARG A 113 -29.88 13.96 3.08
#